data_AF-A0A7Z9XEL2-F1
#
_entry.id   AF-A0A7Z9XEL2-F1
#
_cell.length_a   1.000
_cell.length_b   1.000
_cell.length_c   1.000
_cell.angle_alpha   90.00
_cell.angle_beta   90.00
_cell.angle_gamma   90.00
#
_symmetry.space_group_name_H-M   'P 1'
#
loop_
_entity.id
_entity.type
_entity.pdbx_description
1 polymer ?
#
loop_
_entity_poly.entity_id
_entity_poly.type
_entity_poly.pdbx_seq_one_letter_code
_entity_poly.pdbx_strand_id
1 'polypeptide(L)' 'MFQGFDLNKLVVMIVPLLFAVTFHEVAHGWAAYRLGDPTAKWSGRLTLNPLKHLDPM' A
#
# COMPACT_ATOMS: atom_id res chain seq x y z
N MET A 1 -0.99 -28.59 -11.49
CA MET A 1 -0.55 -27.73 -10.38
C MET A 1 -1.28 -26.37 -10.32
N PHE A 2 -1.88 -25.87 -11.41
CA PHE A 2 -2.62 -24.59 -11.43
C PHE A 2 -4.14 -24.73 -11.68
N GLN A 3 -4.78 -25.82 -11.23
CA GLN A 3 -6.21 -26.07 -11.46
C GLN A 3 -7.17 -25.27 -10.56
N GLY A 4 -6.70 -24.23 -9.88
CA GLY A 4 -7.50 -23.40 -8.96
C GLY A 4 -7.43 -21.89 -9.23
N PHE A 5 -6.88 -21.47 -10.38
CA PHE A 5 -6.71 -20.06 -10.69
C PHE A 5 -8.03 -19.45 -11.20
N ASP A 6 -8.83 -18.99 -10.26
CA ASP A 6 -10.13 -18.39 -10.51
C ASP A 6 -9.96 -16.88 -10.73
N LEU A 7 -9.97 -16.46 -12.01
CA LEU A 7 -9.76 -15.05 -12.38
C LEU A 7 -10.75 -14.11 -11.67
N ASN A 8 -11.99 -14.57 -11.45
CA ASN A 8 -12.99 -13.82 -10.72
C ASN A 8 -12.57 -13.56 -9.27
N LYS A 9 -12.00 -14.55 -8.59
CA LYS A 9 -11.50 -14.39 -7.21
C LYS A 9 -10.30 -13.46 -7.17
N LEU A 10 -9.40 -13.56 -8.14
CA LEU A 10 -8.24 -12.67 -8.22
C LEU A 10 -8.68 -11.21 -8.35
N VAL A 11 -9.60 -10.90 -9.26
CA VAL A 11 -10.11 -9.54 -9.46
C VAL A 11 -10.75 -8.99 -8.19
N VAL A 12 -11.52 -9.80 -7.47
CA VAL A 12 -12.13 -9.41 -6.20
C VAL A 12 -11.08 -9.18 -5.10
N MET A 13 -10.01 -9.98 -5.05
CA MET A 13 -8.96 -9.88 -4.04
C MET A 13 -8.00 -8.70 -4.24
N ILE A 14 -7.89 -8.15 -5.46
CA ILE A 14 -7.00 -7.01 -5.72
C ILE A 14 -7.38 -5.80 -4.86
N VAL A 15 -8.67 -5.54 -4.68
CA VAL A 15 -9.15 -4.39 -3.89
C VAL A 15 -8.69 -4.45 -2.43
N PRO A 16 -9.03 -5.49 -1.63
CA PRO A 16 -8.57 -5.58 -0.24
C PRO A 16 -7.04 -5.68 -0.12
N LEU A 17 -6.36 -6.29 -1.10
CA LEU A 17 -4.90 -6.34 -1.12
C LEU A 17 -4.28 -4.95 -1.27
N LEU A 18 -4.79 -4.13 -2.20
CA LEU A 18 -4.34 -2.74 -2.38
C LEU A 18 -4.52 -1.93 -1.10
N PHE A 19 -5.65 -2.09 -0.42
CA PHE A 19 -5.86 -1.44 0.88
C PHE A 19 -4.87 -1.94 1.93
N ALA A 20 -4.68 -3.26 2.05
CA ALA A 20 -3.77 -3.84 3.03
C ALA A 20 -2.33 -3.31 2.87
N VAL A 21 -1.83 -3.24 1.64
CA VAL A 21 -0.50 -2.69 1.33
C VAL A 21 -0.45 -1.19 1.64
N THR A 22 -1.46 -0.42 1.24
CA THR A 22 -1.51 1.03 1.53
C THR A 22 -1.46 1.30 3.04
N PHE A 23 -2.24 0.58 3.85
CA PHE A 23 -2.21 0.72 5.30
C PHE A 23 -0.85 0.33 5.89
N HIS A 24 -0.24 -0.75 5.39
CA HIS A 24 1.08 -1.20 5.81
C HIS A 24 2.16 -0.13 5.59
N GLU A 25 2.21 0.46 4.40
CA GLU A 25 3.21 1.48 4.04
C GLU A 25 2.98 2.79 4.79
N VAL A 26 1.73 3.22 4.95
CA VAL A 26 1.39 4.40 5.76
C VAL A 26 1.76 4.19 7.23
N ALA A 27 1.59 2.98 7.77
CA ALA A 27 2.00 2.67 9.13
C ALA A 27 3.53 2.78 9.31
N HIS A 28 4.30 2.27 8.34
CA HIS A 28 5.75 2.44 8.33
C HIS A 28 6.16 3.90 8.27
N GLY A 29 5.60 4.66 7.32
CA GLY A 29 5.89 6.08 7.18
C GLY A 29 5.49 6.88 8.42
N TRP A 30 4.36 6.55 9.04
CA TRP A 30 3.89 7.22 10.26
C TRP A 30 4.80 6.94 11.45
N ALA A 31 5.25 5.69 11.61
CA ALA A 31 6.23 5.33 12.63
C ALA A 31 7.56 6.08 12.42
N ALA A 32 8.07 6.09 11.19
CA ALA A 32 9.29 6.83 10.82
C ALA A 32 9.15 8.33 11.10
N TYR A 33 8.01 8.94 10.73
CA TYR A 33 7.73 10.34 11.01
C TYR A 33 7.73 10.66 12.50
N ARG A 34 7.14 9.79 13.32
CA ARG A 34 7.15 9.93 14.78
C ARG A 34 8.53 9.75 15.40
N LEU A 35 9.40 8.98 14.75
CA LEU A 35 10.80 8.79 15.13
C LEU A 35 11.74 9.85 14.53
N GLY A 36 11.20 10.83 13.82
CA GLY A 36 11.95 11.99 13.33
C GLY A 36 12.40 11.92 11.87
N ASP A 37 12.00 10.91 11.10
CA ASP A 37 12.25 10.85 9.65
C ASP A 37 11.04 11.42 8.86
N PRO A 38 11.14 12.64 8.30
CA PRO A 38 10.04 13.26 7.59
C PRO A 38 9.93 12.83 6.11
N THR A 39 10.76 11.90 5.61
CA THR A 39 10.84 11.56 4.18
C THR A 39 9.48 11.21 3.57
N ALA A 40 8.75 10.28 4.19
CA ALA A 40 7.41 9.87 3.71
C ALA A 40 6.37 11.00 3.77
N LYS A 41 6.53 11.92 4.72
CA LYS A 41 5.64 13.10 4.84
C LYS A 41 5.92 14.10 3.72
N TRP A 42 7.19 14.39 3.45
CA TRP A 42 7.60 15.36 2.43
C TRP A 42 7.35 14.86 1.02
N SER A 43 7.44 13.55 0.78
CA SER A 43 7.06 12.94 -0.50
C SER A 43 5.53 12.85 -0.70
N GLY A 44 4.73 13.25 0.28
CA GLY A 44 3.27 13.18 0.22
C GLY A 44 2.72 11.75 0.25
N ARG A 45 3.52 10.78 0.72
CA ARG A 45 3.15 9.36 0.82
C ARG A 45 2.46 9.00 2.14
N LEU A 46 2.40 9.90 3.13
CA LEU A 46 1.53 9.71 4.32
C LEU A 46 0.05 9.96 4.00
N THR A 47 -0.55 9.08 3.20
CA THR A 47 -1.94 9.20 2.75
C THR A 47 -2.57 7.84 2.53
N LEU A 48 -3.87 7.69 2.79
CA LEU A 48 -4.59 6.45 2.50
C LEU A 48 -5.02 6.32 1.03
N ASN A 49 -4.49 7.19 0.16
CA ASN A 49 -4.70 7.08 -1.29
C ASN A 49 -3.75 6.02 -1.87
N PRO A 50 -4.24 4.83 -2.29
CA PRO A 50 -3.40 3.77 -2.85
C PRO A 50 -2.63 4.23 -4.09
N LEU A 51 -3.19 5.15 -4.88
CA LEU A 51 -2.54 5.63 -6.10
C LEU A 51 -1.23 6.38 -5.83
N LYS A 52 -1.06 6.95 -4.64
CA LYS A 52 0.17 7.66 -4.22
C LYS A 52 1.30 6.71 -3.81
N HIS A 53 1.00 5.42 -3.69
CA HIS A 53 1.93 4.36 -3.28
C HIS A 53 2.35 3.47 -4.45
N LEU A 54 1.62 3.54 -5.57
CA LEU A 54 1.95 2.79 -6.79
C LEU A 54 3.12 3.42 -7.58
N ASP A 55 3.66 4.55 -7.12
CA ASP A 55 4.80 5.20 -7.77
C ASP A 55 6.12 4.52 -7.34
N PRO A 56 6.89 3.94 -8.28
CA PRO A 56 8.13 3.22 -7.96
C PRO A 56 9.34 4.12 -7.64
N MET A 57 9.21 5.45 -7.72
CA MET A 57 10.27 6.43 -7.50
C MET A 57 9.99 7.21 -6.23
#